data_AF-A0A7C9CB04-F1
#
_entry.id   AF-A0A7C9CB04-F1
#
_cell.length_a   1.000
_cell.length_b   1.000
_cell.length_c   1.000
_cell.angle_alpha   90.00
_cell.angle_beta   90.00
_cell.angle_gamma   90.00
#
_symmetry.space_group_name_H-M   'P 1'
#
loop_
_entity.id
_entity.type
_entity.pdbx_description
1 polymer ?
#
loop_
_entity_poly.entity_id
_entity_poly.type
_entity_poly.pdbx_seq_one_letter_code
_entity_poly.pdbx_strand_id
1 'polypeptide(L)'
;EDEDILRGYDAIQRGNDESSAQLDALADMKFTYVISWQKFGLCKSLGDPSAEDILDLLNRYPALRVAYVEEKEEIIGNKPQKVYSSVLVRGANGYDQVMHKLQKEHKTRPRTYIG
;
A
#
# COMPACT_ATOMS: atom_id res chain seq x y z
N GLU A 1 -27.33 -16.80 -4.00
CA GLU A 1 -25.95 -16.71 -3.45
C GLU A 1 -25.66 -15.31 -2.93
N ASP A 2 -25.93 -14.24 -3.69
CA ASP A 2 -25.74 -12.86 -3.18
C ASP A 2 -26.79 -12.41 -2.15
N GLU A 3 -28.02 -12.96 -2.20
CA GLU A 3 -29.09 -12.64 -1.25
C GLU A 3 -28.82 -13.15 0.17
N ASP A 4 -28.15 -14.30 0.32
CA ASP A 4 -27.79 -14.86 1.62
C ASP A 4 -26.70 -14.04 2.32
N ILE A 5 -25.81 -13.45 1.53
CA ILE A 5 -24.77 -12.54 2.01
C ILE A 5 -25.43 -11.26 2.54
N LEU A 6 -26.36 -10.67 1.79
CA LEU A 6 -27.11 -9.46 2.19
C LEU A 6 -27.98 -9.70 3.44
N ARG A 7 -28.59 -10.89 3.57
CA ARG A 7 -29.34 -11.27 4.79
C ARG A 7 -28.46 -11.33 6.04
N GLY A 8 -27.20 -11.70 5.88
CA GLY A 8 -26.20 -11.68 6.95
C GLY A 8 -25.86 -10.26 7.40
N TYR A 9 -25.74 -9.31 6.47
CA TYR A 9 -25.49 -7.90 6.77
C TYR A 9 -26.61 -7.27 7.62
N ASP A 10 -27.88 -7.51 7.27
CA ASP A 10 -29.05 -6.97 7.99
C ASP A 10 -29.22 -7.54 9.40
N ALA A 11 -28.79 -8.79 9.62
CA ALA A 11 -28.85 -9.43 10.93
C ALA A 11 -27.78 -8.90 11.91
N ILE A 12 -26.60 -8.53 11.38
CA ILE A 12 -25.46 -8.05 12.17
C ILE A 12 -25.59 -6.56 12.51
N GLN A 13 -26.18 -5.75 11.62
CA GLN A 13 -26.38 -4.31 11.87
C GLN A 13 -27.30 -4.01 13.08
N ARG A 14 -28.05 -5.02 13.56
CA ARG A 14 -28.90 -4.92 14.76
C ARG A 14 -28.21 -5.30 16.07
N GLY A 15 -26.94 -5.73 16.06
CA GLY A 15 -26.24 -6.18 17.27
C GLY A 15 -24.72 -6.00 17.26
N ASN A 16 -24.26 -5.09 18.12
CA ASN A 16 -22.93 -5.02 18.76
C ASN A 16 -21.75 -4.45 17.95
N ASP A 17 -21.03 -3.50 18.56
CA ASP A 17 -19.86 -2.78 18.02
C ASP A 17 -18.64 -3.70 17.73
N GLU A 18 -18.54 -4.87 18.36
CA GLU A 18 -17.49 -5.86 18.07
C GLU A 18 -17.60 -6.47 16.66
N SER A 19 -18.81 -6.47 16.07
CA SER A 19 -19.06 -7.06 14.77
C SER A 19 -18.59 -6.18 13.61
N SER A 20 -18.56 -4.85 13.78
CA SER A 20 -18.06 -3.94 12.75
C SER A 20 -16.54 -4.05 12.60
N ALA A 21 -15.80 -4.16 13.70
CA ALA A 21 -14.34 -4.34 13.66
C ALA A 21 -13.94 -5.64 12.96
N GLN A 22 -14.72 -6.71 13.14
CA GLN A 22 -14.50 -7.99 12.46
C GLN A 22 -14.84 -7.90 10.96
N LEU A 23 -15.91 -7.18 10.59
CA LEU A 23 -16.27 -6.91 9.20
C LEU A 23 -15.25 -6.01 8.50
N ASP A 24 -14.78 -4.96 9.17
CA ASP A 24 -13.71 -4.08 8.68
C ASP A 24 -12.43 -4.89 8.48
N ALA A 25 -12.08 -5.78 9.41
CA ALA A 25 -10.94 -6.68 9.25
C ALA A 25 -11.09 -7.65 8.06
N LEU A 26 -12.32 -8.15 7.82
CA LEU A 26 -12.65 -9.01 6.68
C LEU A 26 -12.59 -8.26 5.33
N ALA A 27 -13.08 -7.02 5.31
CA ALA A 27 -13.01 -6.11 4.17
C ALA A 27 -11.57 -5.62 3.92
N ASP A 28 -10.75 -5.50 4.96
CA ASP A 28 -9.33 -5.20 4.84
C ASP A 28 -8.53 -6.41 4.32
N MET A 29 -8.97 -7.64 4.66
CA MET A 29 -8.36 -8.89 4.18
C MET A 29 -8.58 -9.20 2.70
N LYS A 30 -9.47 -8.49 2.00
CA LYS A 30 -9.72 -8.66 0.56
C LYS A 30 -9.42 -7.35 -0.17
N PHE A 31 -8.19 -7.21 -0.68
CA PHE A 31 -7.87 -6.15 -1.62
C PHE A 31 -8.66 -6.37 -2.91
N THR A 32 -9.81 -5.70 -3.06
CA THR A 32 -10.65 -5.85 -4.27
C THR A 32 -9.98 -5.21 -5.48
N TYR A 33 -9.23 -4.12 -5.28
CA TYR A 33 -8.56 -3.39 -6.35
C TYR A 33 -7.18 -2.91 -5.90
N VAL A 34 -6.15 -3.33 -6.64
CA VAL A 34 -4.77 -2.84 -6.49
C VAL A 34 -4.36 -2.18 -7.80
N ILE A 35 -3.94 -0.92 -7.74
CA ILE A 35 -3.37 -0.22 -8.89
C ILE A 35 -1.87 -0.03 -8.67
N SER A 36 -1.08 -0.28 -9.71
CA SER A 36 0.36 -0.01 -9.70
C SER A 36 0.63 1.38 -10.26
N TRP A 37 1.36 2.21 -9.51
CA TRP A 37 1.77 3.52 -9.98
C TRP A 37 3.26 3.74 -9.77
N GLN A 38 4.04 3.45 -10.81
CA GLN A 38 5.51 3.52 -10.75
C GLN A 38 6.04 4.92 -10.46
N LYS A 39 5.32 5.97 -10.86
CA LYS A 39 5.72 7.36 -10.62
C LYS A 39 5.23 7.92 -9.28
N PHE A 40 4.39 7.19 -8.54
CA PHE A 40 3.76 7.72 -7.32
C PHE A 40 4.78 8.19 -6.30
N GLY A 41 5.80 7.37 -6.01
CA GLY A 41 6.82 7.70 -5.01
C GLY A 41 7.59 8.98 -5.37
N LEU A 42 7.84 9.21 -6.66
CA LEU A 42 8.50 10.41 -7.17
C LEU A 42 7.56 11.63 -7.12
N CYS A 43 6.33 11.49 -7.60
CA CYS A 43 5.34 12.57 -7.54
C CYS A 43 5.08 12.99 -6.09
N LYS A 44 5.00 12.02 -5.17
CA LYS A 44 4.81 12.27 -3.73
C LYS A 44 6.02 12.98 -3.11
N SER A 45 7.25 12.59 -3.45
CA SER A 45 8.45 13.25 -2.93
C SER A 45 8.65 14.66 -3.48
N LEU A 46 8.17 14.92 -4.70
CA LEU A 46 8.20 16.24 -5.34
C LEU A 46 7.02 17.15 -4.96
N GLY A 47 6.03 16.64 -4.23
CA GLY A 47 4.81 17.39 -3.91
C GLY A 47 3.96 17.71 -5.15
N ASP A 48 3.99 16.82 -6.16
CA ASP A 48 3.23 16.99 -7.40
C ASP A 48 1.72 16.90 -7.13
N PRO A 49 0.88 17.82 -7.66
CA PRO A 49 -0.57 17.80 -7.48
C PRO A 49 -1.22 16.48 -7.91
N SER A 50 -0.64 15.76 -8.87
CA SER A 50 -1.15 14.46 -9.32
C SER A 50 -1.13 13.41 -8.19
N ALA A 51 -0.29 13.59 -7.16
CA ALA A 51 -0.28 12.73 -5.98
C ALA A 51 -1.52 12.96 -5.10
N GLU A 52 -2.08 14.18 -5.11
CA GLU A 52 -3.31 14.53 -4.42
C GLU A 52 -4.52 13.85 -5.06
N ASP A 53 -4.58 13.78 -6.39
CA ASP A 53 -5.65 13.06 -7.10
C ASP A 53 -5.74 11.58 -6.68
N ILE A 54 -4.60 10.93 -6.48
CA ILE A 54 -4.56 9.53 -6.01
C ILE A 54 -4.89 9.42 -4.53
N LEU A 55 -4.50 10.40 -3.72
CA LEU A 55 -4.91 10.45 -2.31
C LEU A 55 -6.44 10.59 -2.20
N ASP A 56 -7.04 11.45 -3.00
CA ASP A 56 -8.49 11.61 -3.11
C ASP A 56 -9.17 10.31 -3.54
N LEU A 57 -8.57 9.60 -4.50
CA LEU A 57 -9.07 8.30 -4.94
C LEU A 57 -9.00 7.24 -3.83
N LEU A 58 -7.89 7.19 -3.10
CA LEU A 58 -7.69 6.30 -1.94
C LEU A 58 -8.67 6.61 -0.80
N ASN A 59 -8.97 7.89 -0.55
CA ASN A 59 -9.94 8.30 0.46
C ASN A 59 -11.39 8.00 0.03
N ARG A 60 -11.70 8.15 -1.26
CA ARG A 60 -13.05 7.89 -1.81
C ARG A 60 -13.39 6.41 -1.85
N TYR A 61 -12.39 5.55 -2.11
CA TYR A 61 -12.58 4.11 -2.25
C TYR A 61 -11.76 3.35 -1.21
N PRO A 62 -12.34 3.02 -0.04
CA PRO A 62 -11.64 2.28 1.03
C PRO A 62 -11.10 0.91 0.59
N ALA A 63 -11.70 0.32 -0.46
CA ALA A 63 -11.25 -0.94 -1.04
C ALA A 63 -10.02 -0.82 -1.96
N LEU A 64 -9.61 0.40 -2.32
CA LEU A 64 -8.50 0.67 -3.25
C LEU A 64 -7.16 0.70 -2.51
N ARG A 65 -6.16 0.07 -3.11
CA ARG A 65 -4.78 0.12 -2.66
C ARG A 65 -3.86 0.53 -3.81
N VAL A 66 -2.82 1.30 -3.49
CA VAL A 66 -1.81 1.74 -4.46
C VAL A 66 -0.48 1.05 -4.13
N ALA A 67 0.06 0.34 -5.12
CA ALA A 67 1.38 -0.25 -5.06
C ALA A 67 2.38 0.59 -5.85
N TYR A 68 3.51 0.93 -5.25
CA TYR A 68 4.59 1.67 -5.91
C TYR A 68 5.97 1.17 -5.48
N VAL A 69 7.00 1.60 -6.22
CA VAL A 69 8.40 1.37 -5.86
C VAL A 69 8.97 2.66 -5.33
N GLU A 70 9.51 2.62 -4.12
CA GLU A 70 10.29 3.70 -3.52
C GLU A 70 11.77 3.44 -3.81
N GLU A 71 12.45 4.44 -4.40
CA GLU A 71 13.91 4.46 -4.57
C GLU A 71 14.51 5.42 -3.55
N LYS A 72 15.45 4.93 -2.73
CA LYS A 72 16.20 5.74 -1.74
C LYS A 72 17.69 5.49 -1.86
N GLU A 73 18.49 6.50 -1.55
CA GLU A 73 19.93 6.34 -1.36
C GLU A 73 20.22 6.08 0.13
N GLU A 74 20.89 4.97 0.41
CA GLU A 74 21.33 4.60 1.75
C GLU A 74 22.85 4.43 1.76
N ILE A 75 23.52 4.75 2.87
CA ILE A 75 24.96 4.55 3.03
C ILE A 75 25.19 3.13 3.55
N ILE A 76 25.67 2.25 2.68
CA ILE A 76 26.01 0.85 3.03
C ILE A 76 27.52 0.69 2.89
N GLY A 77 28.21 0.44 4.01
CA GLY A 77 29.67 0.26 4.01
C GLY A 77 30.44 1.46 3.46
N ASN A 78 30.10 2.68 3.90
CA ASN A 78 30.69 3.96 3.44
C ASN A 78 30.50 4.31 1.96
N LYS A 79 29.62 3.61 1.24
CA LYS A 79 29.28 3.94 -0.14
C LYS A 79 27.78 4.22 -0.27
N PRO A 80 27.37 5.28 -1.01
CA PRO A 80 25.97 5.49 -1.33
C PRO A 80 25.50 4.36 -2.26
N GLN A 81 24.39 3.74 -1.91
CA GLN A 81 23.79 2.65 -2.67
C GLN A 81 22.29 2.88 -2.82
N LYS A 82 21.78 2.65 -4.04
CA LYS A 82 20.34 2.70 -4.32
C LYS A 82 19.65 1.48 -3.74
N VAL A 83 18.62 1.74 -2.96
CA VAL A 83 17.76 0.76 -2.32
C VAL A 83 16.35 0.91 -2.87
N TYR A 84 15.76 -0.22 -3.24
CA TYR A 84 14.42 -0.30 -3.79
C TYR A 84 13.49 -0.99 -2.81
N SER A 85 12.37 -0.34 -2.50
CA SER A 85 11.30 -0.90 -1.67
C SER A 85 10.00 -0.96 -2.45
N SER A 86 9.32 -2.09 -2.43
CA SER A 86 7.92 -2.18 -2.86
C SER A 86 7.03 -1.75 -1.70
N VAL A 87 6.16 -0.77 -1.93
CA VAL A 87 5.29 -0.18 -0.92
C VAL A 87 3.84 -0.33 -1.37
N LEU A 88 2.99 -0.78 -0.45
CA LEU A 88 1.54 -0.85 -0.62
C LEU A 88 0.88 0.11 0.37
N VAL A 89 0.05 1.02 -0.13
CA VAL A 89 -0.68 1.99 0.69
C VAL A 89 -2.19 1.86 0.52
N ARG A 90 -2.92 2.31 1.55
CA ARG A 90 -4.38 2.53 1.55
C ARG A 90 -4.68 3.97 1.97
N GLY A 91 -5.89 4.44 1.71
CA GLY A 91 -6.41 5.67 2.31
C GLY A 91 -6.89 5.43 3.74
N ALA A 92 -6.60 6.35 4.65
CA ALA A 92 -7.20 6.42 5.98
C ALA A 92 -7.02 7.80 6.62
N ASN A 93 -8.12 8.35 7.12
CA ASN A 93 -8.19 9.66 7.78
C ASN A 93 -7.64 10.83 6.93
N GLY A 94 -7.85 10.79 5.62
CA GLY A 94 -7.36 11.83 4.70
C GLY A 94 -5.90 11.67 4.28
N TYR A 95 -5.21 10.64 4.76
CA TYR A 95 -3.80 10.38 4.45
C TYR A 95 -3.62 9.00 3.84
N ASP A 96 -2.53 8.82 3.10
CA ASP A 96 -2.10 7.48 2.70
C ASP A 96 -1.35 6.80 3.85
N GLN A 97 -1.76 5.58 4.18
CA GLN A 97 -1.12 4.75 5.21
C GLN A 97 -0.46 3.54 4.56
N VAL A 98 0.81 3.31 4.90
CA VAL A 98 1.58 2.15 4.43
C VAL A 98 1.09 0.90 5.14
N MET A 99 0.58 -0.07 4.39
CA MET A 99 0.20 -1.37 4.92
C MET A 99 1.35 -2.36 4.87
N HIS A 100 2.07 -2.39 3.75
CA HIS A 100 3.20 -3.30 3.56
C HIS A 100 4.36 -2.60 2.89
N LYS A 101 5.57 -2.93 3.34
CA LYS A 101 6.82 -2.49 2.74
C LYS A 101 7.81 -3.65 2.67
N LEU A 102 8.28 -3.94 1.47
CA LEU A 102 9.29 -4.97 1.22
C LEU A 102 10.51 -4.28 0.63
N GLN A 103 11.57 -4.18 1.43
CA GLN A 103 12.86 -3.70 0.99
C GLN A 103 13.69 -4.88 0.50
N LYS A 104 14.27 -4.77 -0.69
CA LYS A 104 15.30 -5.73 -1.11
C LYS A 104 16.67 -5.13 -0.88
N GLU A 105 17.49 -5.83 -0.10
CA GLU A 105 18.92 -5.55 -0.04
C GLU A 105 19.54 -5.84 -1.40
N HIS A 106 20.21 -4.85 -1.97
CA HIS A 106 21.03 -5.06 -3.15
C HIS A 106 22.34 -5.71 -2.71
N LYS A 107 22.39 -7.05 -2.70
CA LYS A 107 23.66 -7.79 -2.60
C LYS A 107 24.47 -7.56 -3.86
N THR A 108 25.40 -6.60 -3.83
CA THR A 108 26.45 -6.52 -4.84
C THR A 108 27.26 -7.82 -4.79
N ARG A 109 27.13 -8.67 -5.82
CA ARG A 109 28.09 -9.78 -6.00
C ARG A 109 29.48 -9.17 -6.17
N PRO A 110 30.51 -9.62 -5.44
CA PRO A 110 31.86 -9.15 -5.68
C PRO A 110 32.23 -9.45 -7.15
N ARG A 111 32.74 -8.44 -7.87
CA ARG A 111 33.33 -8.64 -9.20
C ARG A 111 34.58 -9.49 -9.02
N THR A 112 34.50 -10.77 -9.33
CA THR A 112 35.69 -11.62 -9.46
C THR A 112 36.39 -11.23 -10.76
N TYR A 113 37.54 -10.58 -10.66
CA TYR A 113 38.45 -10.46 -11.78
C TYR A 113 39.19 -11.79 -11.92
N ILE A 114 39.01 -12.44 -13.08
CA ILE A 114 39.86 -13.57 -13.48
C ILE A 114 41.00 -12.93 -14.27
N GLY A 115 42.22 -13.05 -13.71
CA GLY A 115 43.46 -12.61 -14.36
C GLY A 115 43.95 -13.61 -15.41
#